data_AF-A0A377APZ0-F1
#
_entry.id   AF-A0A377APZ0-F1
#
_cell.length_a   1.000
_cell.length_b   1.000
_cell.length_c   1.000
_cell.angle_alpha   90.00
_cell.angle_beta   90.00
_cell.angle_gamma   90.00
#
_symmetry.space_group_name_H-M   'P 1'
#
loop_
_entity.id
_entity.type
_entity.pdbx_description
1 polymer ?
#
loop_
_entity_poly.entity_id
_entity_poly.type
_entity_poly.pdbx_seq_one_letter_code
_entity_poly.pdbx_strand_id
1 'polypeptide(L)'
;MQKLKAPEPQEPALAANSQSFGRVLTIVHSDCALLERDGNISLLSLPVAERWLRQAQLTPGEAPVCAQPLLIPLRLKVSAEEKSALEKAQSALAELGIDFQSDAQHVTIRAVPLPLRQQNLQILIPELIGYLAKQSVFEPGNIAQWIARNLMSEHAQWSMAQAITLLADVERLCPQLVKTPPGGLLQSVDLHPAIKALKDE
;
A
#
# COMPACT_ATOMS: atom_id res chain seq x y z
N MET A 1 -3.25 -25.50 56.88
CA MET A 1 -2.56 -26.05 55.69
C MET A 1 -3.13 -25.38 54.45
N GLN A 2 -2.47 -24.34 53.93
CA GLN A 2 -2.87 -23.67 52.69
C GLN A 2 -2.30 -24.46 51.50
N LYS A 3 -3.17 -24.98 50.64
CA LYS A 3 -2.78 -25.64 49.38
C LYS A 3 -2.34 -24.56 48.39
N LEU A 4 -1.08 -24.60 47.98
CA LEU A 4 -0.56 -23.84 46.84
C LEU A 4 -1.29 -24.28 45.56
N LYS A 5 -1.85 -23.31 44.84
CA LYS A 5 -2.44 -23.49 43.51
C LYS A 5 -1.31 -23.57 42.48
N ALA A 6 -1.26 -24.66 41.73
CA ALA A 6 -0.31 -24.85 40.62
C ALA A 6 -0.58 -23.84 39.49
N PRO A 7 0.44 -23.39 38.75
CA PRO A 7 0.25 -22.51 37.60
C PRO A 7 -0.42 -23.27 36.44
N GLU A 8 -1.49 -22.70 35.90
CA GLU A 8 -2.16 -23.18 34.69
C GLU A 8 -1.21 -23.13 33.48
N PRO A 9 -1.31 -24.09 32.54
CA PRO A 9 -0.55 -24.03 31.29
C PRO A 9 -0.93 -22.78 30.51
N GLN A 10 0.07 -22.00 30.11
CA GLN A 10 -0.12 -20.90 29.16
C GLN A 10 -0.72 -21.46 27.86
N GLU A 11 -1.94 -21.04 27.55
CA GLU A 11 -2.56 -21.26 26.24
C GLU A 11 -1.64 -20.69 25.14
N PRO A 12 -1.45 -21.39 24.01
CA PRO A 12 -0.69 -20.87 22.90
C PRO A 12 -1.38 -19.59 22.39
N ALA A 13 -0.68 -18.48 22.50
CA ALA A 13 -1.12 -17.21 21.97
C ALA A 13 -1.37 -17.34 20.46
N LEU A 14 -2.59 -16.96 20.06
CA LEU A 14 -3.04 -16.68 18.70
C LEU A 14 -3.24 -17.92 17.82
N ALA A 15 -4.42 -18.52 17.94
CA ALA A 15 -4.99 -19.31 16.86
C ALA A 15 -4.95 -18.47 15.57
N ALA A 16 -4.28 -19.02 14.56
CA ALA A 16 -4.06 -18.40 13.26
C ALA A 16 -5.38 -17.88 12.68
N ASN A 17 -5.44 -16.58 12.39
CA ASN A 17 -6.42 -16.05 11.46
C ASN A 17 -6.26 -16.83 10.15
N SER A 18 -7.25 -17.65 9.77
CA SER A 18 -7.22 -18.45 8.53
C SER A 18 -7.11 -17.61 7.24
N GLN A 19 -7.05 -16.28 7.36
CA GLN A 19 -6.92 -15.27 6.31
C GLN A 19 -5.76 -14.31 6.60
N SER A 20 -4.59 -14.82 6.95
CA SER A 20 -3.35 -14.03 7.13
C SER A 20 -2.23 -14.54 6.21
N PHE A 21 -1.27 -13.67 5.90
CA PHE A 21 -0.02 -14.02 5.24
C PHE A 21 0.89 -14.90 6.12
N GLY A 22 0.63 -14.97 7.43
CA GLY A 22 1.38 -15.77 8.39
C GLY A 22 2.32 -14.92 9.25
N ARG A 23 3.27 -15.59 9.90
CA ARG A 23 4.22 -14.95 10.81
C ARG A 23 5.44 -14.43 10.05
N VAL A 24 5.77 -13.15 10.25
CA VAL A 24 7.04 -12.59 9.78
C VAL A 24 8.19 -13.17 10.61
N LEU A 25 9.14 -13.82 9.94
CA LEU A 25 10.33 -14.42 10.54
C LEU A 25 11.53 -13.47 10.53
N THR A 26 11.83 -12.88 9.37
CA THR A 26 12.96 -11.96 9.20
C THR A 26 12.80 -11.09 7.95
N ILE A 27 13.58 -10.00 7.87
CA ILE A 27 13.74 -9.19 6.66
C ILE A 27 14.91 -9.73 5.84
N VAL A 28 14.68 -9.92 4.55
CA VAL A 28 15.63 -10.44 3.57
C VAL A 28 15.90 -9.34 2.54
N HIS A 29 17.16 -9.14 2.16
CA HIS A 29 17.58 -8.15 1.15
C HIS A 29 17.02 -6.72 1.35
N SER A 30 16.78 -6.32 2.61
CA SER A 30 16.26 -5.01 3.03
C SER A 30 14.82 -4.65 2.65
N ASP A 31 14.16 -5.39 1.77
CA ASP A 31 12.82 -5.07 1.25
C ASP A 31 11.87 -6.27 1.10
N CYS A 32 12.30 -7.47 1.49
CA CYS A 32 11.47 -8.66 1.48
C CYS A 32 11.28 -9.20 2.90
N ALA A 33 10.12 -9.79 3.17
CA ALA A 33 9.83 -10.48 4.42
C ALA A 33 9.77 -11.98 4.19
N LEU A 34 10.50 -12.74 5.00
CA LEU A 34 10.36 -14.19 5.06
C LEU A 34 9.21 -14.52 6.01
N LEU A 35 8.24 -15.29 5.53
CA LEU A 35 7.01 -15.62 6.23
C LEU A 35 6.90 -17.12 6.47
N GLU A 36 6.28 -17.49 7.59
CA GLU A 36 5.88 -18.86 7.88
C GLU A 36 4.37 -18.93 8.06
N ARG A 37 3.75 -19.92 7.40
CA ARG A 37 2.35 -20.25 7.57
C ARG A 37 2.12 -21.73 7.40
N ASP A 38 1.57 -22.37 8.44
CA ASP A 38 1.19 -23.78 8.43
C ASP A 38 2.37 -24.69 8.00
N GLY A 39 3.61 -24.33 8.39
CA GLY A 39 4.84 -25.04 8.02
C GLY A 39 5.39 -24.70 6.63
N ASN A 40 4.70 -23.88 5.85
CA ASN A 40 5.18 -23.39 4.55
C ASN A 40 5.97 -22.10 4.72
N ILE A 41 7.11 -22.01 4.04
CA ILE A 41 7.91 -20.79 4.00
C ILE A 41 7.63 -20.04 2.69
N SER A 42 7.46 -18.73 2.80
CA SER A 42 7.24 -17.84 1.66
C SER A 42 8.08 -16.57 1.78
N LEU A 43 8.42 -15.99 0.64
CA LEU A 43 9.07 -14.69 0.54
C LEU A 43 8.06 -13.68 -0.02
N LEU A 44 7.87 -12.58 0.69
CA LEU A 44 6.95 -11.51 0.31
C LEU A 44 7.70 -10.21 0.02
N SER A 45 7.35 -9.53 -1.07
CA SER A 45 7.90 -8.22 -1.42
C SER A 45 7.16 -7.09 -0.69
N LEU A 46 7.85 -6.40 0.21
CA LEU A 46 7.27 -5.31 1.01
C LEU A 46 6.92 -4.08 0.15
N PRO A 47 7.74 -3.64 -0.83
CA PRO A 47 7.37 -2.54 -1.73
C PRO A 47 6.10 -2.83 -2.54
N VAL A 48 5.90 -4.09 -2.96
CA VAL A 48 4.69 -4.48 -3.69
C VAL A 48 3.49 -4.45 -2.75
N ALA A 49 3.60 -5.00 -1.54
CA ALA A 49 2.55 -4.94 -0.52
C ALA A 49 2.17 -3.49 -0.16
N GLU A 50 3.16 -2.62 0.01
CA GLU A 50 2.99 -1.21 0.32
C GLU A 50 2.24 -0.46 -0.80
N ARG A 51 2.56 -0.78 -2.06
CA ARG A 51 1.82 -0.25 -3.21
C ARG A 51 0.36 -0.67 -3.20
N TRP A 52 0.06 -1.93 -2.91
CA TRP A 52 -1.32 -2.41 -2.80
C TRP A 52 -2.07 -1.71 -1.66
N LEU A 53 -1.42 -1.53 -0.50
CA LEU A 53 -1.98 -0.80 0.62
C LEU A 53 -2.32 0.64 0.24
N ARG A 54 -1.37 1.37 -0.38
CA ARG A 54 -1.58 2.74 -0.86
C ARG A 54 -2.73 2.82 -1.85
N GLN A 55 -2.81 1.88 -2.79
CA GLN A 55 -3.92 1.82 -3.75
C GLN A 55 -5.26 1.66 -3.03
N ALA A 56 -5.36 0.76 -2.05
CA ALA A 56 -6.59 0.55 -1.30
C ALA A 56 -6.98 1.75 -0.43
N GLN A 57 -6.00 2.46 0.15
CA GLN A 57 -6.23 3.69 0.91
C GLN A 57 -6.67 4.87 0.04
N LEU A 58 -6.27 4.89 -1.23
CA LEU A 58 -6.64 5.92 -2.20
C LEU A 58 -7.93 5.58 -2.95
N THR A 59 -8.29 4.31 -3.09
CA THR A 59 -9.50 3.90 -3.80
C THR A 59 -10.71 4.18 -2.91
N PRO A 60 -11.72 4.93 -3.37
CA PRO A 60 -12.93 5.16 -2.60
C PRO A 60 -13.63 3.83 -2.30
N GLY A 61 -13.79 3.51 -1.01
CA GLY A 61 -14.53 2.34 -0.55
C GLY A 61 -15.98 2.70 -0.23
N GLU A 62 -16.50 2.24 0.90
CA GLU A 62 -17.81 2.64 1.42
C GLU A 62 -17.84 4.09 1.96
N ALA A 63 -16.67 4.67 2.24
CA ALA A 63 -16.52 6.04 2.69
C ALA A 63 -15.62 6.83 1.71
N PRO A 64 -15.97 8.10 1.42
CA PRO A 64 -15.13 8.96 0.60
C PRO A 64 -13.79 9.22 1.26
N VAL A 65 -12.73 9.30 0.45
CA VAL A 65 -11.39 9.60 0.93
C VAL A 65 -11.37 11.04 1.45
N CYS A 66 -11.03 11.23 2.71
CA CYS A 66 -11.06 12.55 3.33
C CYS A 66 -9.97 13.47 2.74
N ALA A 67 -10.40 14.52 2.04
CA ALA A 67 -9.54 15.57 1.51
C ALA A 67 -8.99 16.42 2.66
N GLN A 68 -7.66 16.57 2.74
CA GLN A 68 -7.01 17.39 3.76
C GLN A 68 -6.42 18.66 3.14
N PRO A 69 -6.82 19.85 3.61
CA PRO A 69 -6.27 21.11 3.11
C PRO A 69 -4.75 21.19 3.23
N LEU A 70 -4.12 21.70 2.19
CA LEU A 70 -2.70 22.03 2.19
C LEU A 70 -2.48 23.32 2.99
N LEU A 71 -1.40 23.34 3.78
CA LEU A 71 -0.99 24.56 4.50
C LEU A 71 -0.57 25.66 3.51
N ILE A 72 0.05 25.26 2.41
CA ILE A 72 0.44 26.13 1.31
C ILE A 72 -0.16 25.51 0.03
N PRO A 73 -1.14 26.17 -0.62
CA PRO A 73 -1.68 25.70 -1.88
C PRO A 73 -0.59 25.60 -2.94
N LEU A 74 -0.54 24.49 -3.68
CA LEU A 74 0.44 24.25 -4.71
C LEU A 74 -0.06 24.79 -6.05
N ARG A 75 0.53 25.90 -6.51
CA ARG A 75 0.20 26.53 -7.79
C ARG A 75 1.16 26.07 -8.88
N LEU A 76 0.62 25.52 -9.96
CA LEU A 76 1.37 24.97 -11.09
C LEU A 76 0.88 25.61 -12.38
N LYS A 77 1.79 25.92 -13.31
CA LYS A 77 1.43 26.36 -14.66
C LYS A 77 1.04 25.13 -15.49
N VAL A 78 -0.05 25.23 -16.22
CA VAL A 78 -0.58 24.14 -17.07
C VAL A 78 -0.88 24.66 -18.48
N SER A 79 -0.72 23.78 -19.47
CA SER A 79 -1.17 24.01 -20.83
C SER A 79 -2.71 23.94 -20.94
N ALA A 80 -3.25 24.38 -22.07
CA ALA A 80 -4.70 24.32 -22.33
C ALA A 80 -5.22 22.87 -22.38
N GLU A 81 -4.41 21.94 -22.92
CA GLU A 81 -4.74 20.51 -23.01
C GLU A 81 -4.79 19.87 -21.61
N GLU A 82 -3.75 20.09 -20.80
CA GLU A 82 -3.69 19.61 -19.42
C GLU A 82 -4.82 20.17 -18.55
N LYS A 83 -5.14 21.46 -18.73
CA LYS A 83 -6.27 22.08 -18.05
C LYS A 83 -7.59 21.40 -18.43
N SER A 84 -7.83 21.15 -19.71
CA SER A 84 -9.04 20.46 -20.16
C SER A 84 -9.13 19.04 -19.59
N ALA A 85 -8.00 18.33 -19.51
CA ALA A 85 -7.95 17.00 -18.88
C ALA A 85 -8.27 17.06 -17.38
N LEU A 86 -7.74 18.05 -16.66
CA LEU A 86 -8.05 18.28 -15.24
C LEU A 86 -9.52 18.58 -15.02
N GLU A 87 -10.13 19.47 -15.81
CA GLU A 87 -11.56 19.79 -15.72
C GLU A 87 -12.44 18.55 -15.95
N LYS A 88 -12.08 17.70 -16.92
CA LYS A 88 -12.77 16.42 -17.16
C LYS A 88 -12.57 15.42 -16.02
N ALA A 89 -11.38 15.39 -15.42
CA ALA A 89 -11.04 14.50 -14.31
C ALA A 89 -11.48 15.02 -12.94
N GLN A 90 -12.09 16.21 -12.86
CA GLN A 90 -12.38 16.89 -11.59
C GLN A 90 -13.22 16.05 -10.64
N SER A 91 -14.27 15.39 -11.14
CA SER A 91 -15.12 14.51 -10.32
C SER A 91 -14.32 13.35 -9.74
N ALA A 92 -13.56 12.65 -10.59
CA ALA A 92 -12.78 11.50 -10.16
C ALA A 92 -11.67 11.89 -9.17
N LEU A 93 -11.03 13.05 -9.36
CA LEU A 93 -10.02 13.57 -8.44
C LEU A 93 -10.62 13.97 -7.09
N ALA A 94 -11.81 14.57 -7.08
CA ALA A 94 -12.53 14.92 -5.85
C ALA A 94 -12.92 13.66 -5.04
N GLU A 95 -13.33 12.58 -5.70
CA GLU A 95 -13.60 11.29 -5.04
C GLU A 95 -12.36 10.69 -4.37
N LEU A 96 -11.19 10.94 -4.94
CA LEU A 96 -9.88 10.59 -4.37
C LEU A 96 -9.40 11.57 -3.29
N GLY A 97 -10.18 12.60 -2.97
CA GLY A 97 -9.83 13.63 -1.99
C GLY A 97 -8.80 14.66 -2.49
N ILE A 98 -8.66 14.82 -3.81
CA ILE A 98 -7.80 15.81 -4.46
C ILE A 98 -8.64 16.98 -4.93
N ASP A 99 -8.57 18.09 -4.21
CA ASP A 99 -9.26 19.34 -4.58
C ASP A 99 -8.30 20.32 -5.22
N PHE A 100 -8.73 20.91 -6.33
CA PHE A 100 -7.99 21.95 -7.03
C PHE A 100 -8.89 23.08 -7.53
N GLN A 101 -8.29 24.21 -7.82
CA GLN A 101 -8.91 25.33 -8.53
C GLN A 101 -8.06 25.69 -9.74
N SER A 102 -8.69 25.83 -10.89
CA SER A 102 -8.04 26.27 -12.13
C SER A 102 -8.31 27.74 -12.41
N ASP A 103 -7.27 28.47 -12.83
CA ASP A 103 -7.36 29.81 -13.40
C ASP A 103 -7.01 29.81 -14.91
N ALA A 104 -6.68 30.98 -15.48
CA ALA A 104 -6.40 31.11 -16.91
C ALA A 104 -5.23 30.23 -17.38
N GLN A 105 -4.14 30.13 -16.62
CA GLN A 105 -2.93 29.37 -17.01
C GLN A 105 -2.35 28.50 -15.89
N HIS A 106 -2.98 28.48 -14.72
CA HIS A 106 -2.49 27.77 -13.56
C HIS A 106 -3.59 26.90 -12.95
N VAL A 107 -3.15 25.83 -12.31
CA VAL A 107 -3.96 25.04 -11.39
C VAL A 107 -3.38 25.20 -9.98
N THR A 108 -4.25 25.34 -9.00
CA THR A 108 -3.89 25.46 -7.59
C THR A 108 -4.49 24.28 -6.83
N ILE A 109 -3.65 23.35 -6.38
CA ILE A 109 -4.07 22.25 -5.52
C ILE A 109 -4.31 22.80 -4.12
N ARG A 110 -5.49 22.53 -3.57
CA ARG A 110 -5.93 23.02 -2.26
C ARG A 110 -5.99 21.92 -1.21
N ALA A 111 -6.36 20.71 -1.58
CA ALA A 111 -6.42 19.58 -0.67
C ALA A 111 -5.96 18.30 -1.37
N VAL A 112 -5.40 17.39 -0.58
CA VAL A 112 -4.96 16.06 -1.01
C VAL A 112 -5.35 15.02 0.05
N PRO A 113 -5.52 13.74 -0.31
CA PRO A 113 -5.79 12.69 0.66
C PRO A 113 -4.58 12.44 1.57
N LEU A 114 -4.84 11.87 2.75
CA LEU A 114 -3.82 11.61 3.77
C LEU A 114 -2.56 10.87 3.25
N PRO A 115 -2.67 9.82 2.42
CA PRO A 115 -1.48 9.11 1.92
C PRO A 115 -0.53 9.97 1.07
N LEU A 116 -1.01 11.09 0.52
CA LEU A 116 -0.20 12.00 -0.29
C LEU A 116 0.46 13.12 0.50
N ARG A 117 0.14 13.27 1.79
CA ARG A 117 0.56 14.46 2.55
C ARG A 117 2.07 14.53 2.81
N GLN A 118 2.73 13.38 2.95
CA GLN A 118 4.18 13.32 3.17
C GLN A 118 4.99 13.24 1.87
N GLN A 119 4.31 13.21 0.73
CA GLN A 119 4.92 12.98 -0.57
C GLN A 119 5.34 14.31 -1.22
N ASN A 120 6.31 14.25 -2.13
CA ASN A 120 6.74 15.43 -2.86
C ASN A 120 5.71 15.81 -3.93
N LEU A 121 4.69 16.58 -3.52
CA LEU A 121 3.60 17.03 -4.38
C LEU A 121 4.08 17.88 -5.57
N GLN A 122 5.25 18.53 -5.46
CA GLN A 122 5.83 19.30 -6.57
C GLN A 122 6.33 18.41 -7.72
N ILE A 123 6.56 17.11 -7.45
CA ILE A 123 6.92 16.12 -8.48
C ILE A 123 5.68 15.32 -8.87
N LEU A 124 4.94 14.81 -7.88
CA LEU A 124 3.80 13.91 -8.11
C LEU A 124 2.67 14.59 -8.90
N ILE A 125 2.30 15.83 -8.55
CA ILE A 125 1.16 16.49 -9.19
C ILE A 125 1.43 16.81 -10.66
N PRO A 126 2.58 17.38 -11.07
CA PRO A 126 2.90 17.54 -12.49
C PRO A 126 2.89 16.21 -13.27
N GLU A 127 3.44 15.13 -12.70
CA GLU A 127 3.39 13.82 -13.35
C GLU A 127 1.95 13.31 -13.50
N LEU A 128 1.11 13.51 -12.47
CA LEU A 128 -0.31 13.14 -12.52
C LEU A 128 -1.03 13.92 -13.61
N ILE A 129 -0.79 15.23 -13.73
CA ILE A 129 -1.36 16.07 -14.78
C ILE A 129 -0.94 15.55 -16.16
N GLY A 130 0.35 15.24 -16.34
CA GLY A 130 0.87 14.68 -17.58
C GLY A 130 0.31 13.28 -17.91
N TYR A 131 -0.02 12.48 -16.88
CA TYR A 131 -0.73 11.21 -17.05
C TYR A 131 -2.17 11.43 -17.49
N LEU A 132 -2.92 12.31 -16.82
CA LEU A 132 -4.31 12.63 -17.11
C LEU A 132 -4.48 13.21 -18.53
N ALA A 133 -3.54 14.04 -18.98
CA ALA A 133 -3.55 14.60 -20.34
C ALA A 133 -3.51 13.53 -21.44
N LYS A 134 -3.01 12.32 -21.14
CA LYS A 134 -2.93 11.19 -22.06
C LYS A 134 -4.12 10.25 -21.97
N GLN A 135 -5.00 10.43 -20.98
CA GLN A 135 -6.16 9.56 -20.78
C GLN A 135 -7.39 10.08 -21.52
N SER A 136 -8.21 9.14 -22.00
CA SER A 136 -9.55 9.43 -22.52
C SER A 136 -10.66 9.13 -21.51
N VAL A 137 -10.39 8.30 -20.51
CA VAL A 137 -11.34 7.87 -19.47
C VAL A 137 -10.73 8.15 -18.10
N PHE A 138 -11.50 8.78 -17.21
CA PHE A 138 -11.06 9.24 -15.90
C PHE A 138 -11.76 8.47 -14.78
N GLU A 139 -11.29 7.25 -14.51
CA GLU A 139 -11.82 6.42 -13.42
C GLU A 139 -11.01 6.61 -12.14
N PRO A 140 -11.65 6.85 -10.97
CA PRO A 140 -10.97 7.00 -9.69
C PRO A 140 -10.04 5.83 -9.38
N GLY A 141 -10.46 4.59 -9.64
CA GLY A 141 -9.65 3.39 -9.38
C GLY A 141 -8.36 3.34 -10.21
N ASN A 142 -8.42 3.73 -11.49
CA ASN A 142 -7.23 3.76 -12.36
C ASN A 142 -6.26 4.87 -11.94
N ILE A 143 -6.80 6.03 -11.55
CA ILE A 143 -5.99 7.15 -11.06
C ILE A 143 -5.35 6.78 -9.71
N ALA A 144 -6.09 6.18 -8.78
CA ALA A 144 -5.57 5.68 -7.50
C ALA A 144 -4.45 4.65 -7.71
N GLN A 145 -4.64 3.72 -8.65
CA GLN A 145 -3.63 2.73 -8.99
C GLN A 145 -2.36 3.37 -9.58
N TRP A 146 -2.53 4.35 -10.47
CA TRP A 146 -1.40 5.08 -11.05
C TRP A 146 -0.64 5.84 -9.96
N ILE A 147 -1.34 6.59 -9.10
CA ILE A 147 -0.75 7.30 -7.97
C ILE A 147 0.03 6.32 -7.10
N ALA A 148 -0.58 5.21 -6.66
CA ALA A 148 0.07 4.23 -5.80
C ALA A 148 1.34 3.61 -6.41
N ARG A 149 1.42 3.52 -7.75
CA ARG A 149 2.62 3.04 -8.47
C ARG A 149 3.73 4.08 -8.54
N ASN A 150 3.36 5.35 -8.69
CA ASN A 150 4.29 6.47 -8.81
C ASN A 150 4.74 7.04 -7.46
N LEU A 151 4.07 6.65 -6.36
CA LEU A 151 4.53 6.95 -5.02
C LEU A 151 5.84 6.19 -4.72
N MET A 152 6.87 6.95 -4.38
CA MET A 152 8.13 6.36 -3.92
C MET A 152 7.91 5.68 -2.57
N SER A 153 8.52 4.51 -2.40
CA SER A 153 8.59 3.91 -1.07
C SER A 153 9.41 4.82 -0.17
N GLU A 154 8.87 5.14 0.99
CA GLU A 154 9.56 5.96 2.00
C GLU A 154 10.67 5.17 2.71
N HIS A 155 10.74 3.86 2.48
CA HIS A 155 11.62 2.94 3.20
C HIS A 155 12.77 2.45 2.31
N ALA A 156 13.96 3.03 2.53
CA ALA A 156 15.20 2.51 1.94
C ALA A 156 15.65 1.18 2.59
N GLN A 157 15.26 0.94 3.84
CA GLN A 157 15.47 -0.32 4.56
C GLN A 157 14.25 -0.61 5.44
N TRP A 158 13.74 -1.83 5.35
CA TRP A 158 12.60 -2.30 6.14
C TRP A 158 13.05 -2.94 7.45
N SER A 159 12.30 -2.65 8.52
CA SER A 159 12.39 -3.33 9.81
C SER A 159 11.27 -4.36 9.97
N MET A 160 11.48 -5.30 10.90
CA MET A 160 10.47 -6.28 11.28
C MET A 160 9.15 -5.63 11.72
N ALA A 161 9.21 -4.58 12.54
CA ALA A 161 8.01 -3.87 13.01
C ALA A 161 7.24 -3.23 11.87
N GLN A 162 7.92 -2.59 10.90
CA GLN A 162 7.28 -2.01 9.72
C GLN A 162 6.63 -3.07 8.84
N ALA A 163 7.30 -4.20 8.62
CA ALA A 163 6.74 -5.31 7.85
C ALA A 163 5.48 -5.89 8.52
N ILE A 164 5.51 -6.10 9.83
CA ILE A 164 4.34 -6.61 10.58
C ILE A 164 3.16 -5.63 10.48
N THR A 165 3.38 -4.34 10.72
CA THR A 165 2.33 -3.31 10.61
C THR A 165 1.77 -3.24 9.19
N LEU A 166 2.66 -3.23 8.18
CA LEU A 166 2.24 -3.21 6.78
C LEU A 166 1.34 -4.40 6.45
N LEU A 167 1.77 -5.62 6.80
CA LEU A 167 1.01 -6.83 6.47
C LEU A 167 -0.33 -6.86 7.20
N ALA A 168 -0.39 -6.45 8.46
CA ALA A 168 -1.65 -6.34 9.19
C ALA A 168 -2.64 -5.37 8.50
N ASP A 169 -2.15 -4.22 8.02
CA ASP A 169 -2.97 -3.27 7.27
C ASP A 169 -3.39 -3.79 5.90
N VAL A 170 -2.52 -4.51 5.19
CA VAL A 170 -2.84 -5.16 3.91
C VAL A 170 -3.87 -6.27 4.11
N GLU A 171 -3.77 -7.09 5.15
CA GLU A 171 -4.77 -8.12 5.46
C GLU A 171 -6.15 -7.49 5.74
N ARG A 172 -6.17 -6.36 6.43
CA ARG A 172 -7.40 -5.62 6.76
C ARG A 172 -8.04 -4.95 5.55
N LEU A 173 -7.25 -4.30 4.70
CA LEU A 173 -7.76 -3.47 3.58
C LEU A 173 -7.77 -4.19 2.23
N CYS A 174 -7.01 -5.28 2.08
CA CYS A 174 -6.88 -6.05 0.84
C CYS A 174 -7.03 -7.57 1.08
N PRO A 175 -8.17 -8.05 1.62
CA PRO A 175 -8.37 -9.47 1.91
C PRO A 175 -8.23 -10.38 0.67
N GLN A 176 -8.47 -9.82 -0.53
CA GLN A 176 -8.27 -10.51 -1.81
C GLN A 176 -6.81 -10.92 -2.05
N LEU A 177 -5.83 -10.14 -1.58
CA LEU A 177 -4.41 -10.46 -1.76
C LEU A 177 -3.96 -11.61 -0.89
N VAL A 178 -4.60 -11.82 0.26
CA VAL A 178 -4.31 -12.96 1.13
C VAL A 178 -4.87 -14.25 0.53
N LYS A 179 -6.04 -14.17 -0.12
CA LYS A 179 -6.69 -15.33 -0.76
C LYS A 179 -5.98 -15.74 -2.04
N THR A 180 -5.60 -14.77 -2.86
CA THR A 180 -4.98 -15.01 -4.17
C THR A 180 -3.82 -14.04 -4.38
N PRO A 181 -2.67 -14.26 -3.72
CA PRO A 181 -1.53 -13.37 -3.87
C PRO A 181 -0.96 -13.49 -5.28
N PRO A 182 -0.72 -12.37 -5.99
CA PRO A 182 -0.03 -12.41 -7.27
C PRO A 182 1.43 -12.85 -7.06
N GLY A 183 2.03 -13.52 -8.05
CA GLY A 183 3.42 -13.99 -7.96
C GLY A 183 4.45 -12.87 -7.77
N GLY A 184 4.12 -11.62 -8.10
CA GLY A 184 4.98 -10.47 -7.79
C GLY A 184 4.94 -10.03 -6.31
N LEU A 185 3.94 -10.49 -5.55
CA LEU A 185 3.78 -10.16 -4.12
C LEU A 185 4.38 -11.26 -3.24
N LEU A 186 4.01 -12.52 -3.46
CA LEU A 186 4.39 -13.65 -2.61
C LEU A 186 4.87 -14.82 -3.46
N GLN A 187 5.99 -15.42 -3.04
CA GLN A 187 6.59 -16.60 -3.66
C GLN A 187 6.85 -17.67 -2.61
N SER A 188 6.57 -18.93 -2.93
CA SER A 188 6.91 -20.04 -2.04
C SER A 188 8.41 -20.32 -2.07
N VAL A 189 9.00 -20.58 -0.90
CA VAL A 189 10.40 -20.99 -0.77
C VAL A 189 10.44 -22.50 -0.58
N ASP A 190 10.99 -23.21 -1.58
CA ASP A 190 11.09 -24.65 -1.54
C ASP A 190 12.21 -25.12 -0.60
N LEU A 191 11.85 -25.81 0.47
CA LEU A 191 12.77 -26.40 1.43
C LEU A 191 13.14 -27.87 1.12
N HIS A 192 12.45 -28.53 0.19
CA HIS A 192 12.69 -29.95 -0.12
C HIS A 192 14.15 -30.25 -0.48
N PRO A 193 14.86 -29.43 -1.29
CA PRO A 193 16.26 -29.69 -1.62
C PRO A 193 17.17 -29.67 -0.39
N ALA A 194 16.94 -28.73 0.53
CA ALA A 194 17.72 -28.61 1.76
C ALA A 194 17.43 -29.76 2.73
N ILE A 195 16.15 -30.12 2.90
CA ILE A 195 15.75 -31.25 3.77
C ILE A 195 16.30 -32.57 3.23
N LYS A 196 16.29 -32.76 1.91
CA LYS A 196 16.88 -33.96 1.29
C LYS A 196 18.38 -34.04 1.53
N ALA A 197 19.10 -32.95 1.33
CA ALA A 197 20.54 -32.90 1.58
C ALA A 197 20.92 -33.23 3.03
N LEU A 198 20.06 -32.90 4.00
CA LEU A 198 20.28 -33.20 5.43
C LEU A 198 19.90 -34.64 5.83
N LYS A 199 19.16 -35.38 4.99
CA LYS A 199 18.74 -36.77 5.25
C LYS A 199 19.58 -37.81 4.51
N ASP A 200 20.26 -37.39 3.44
CA ASP A 200 21.14 -38.23 2.63
C ASP A 200 22.58 -38.33 3.22
N GLU A 201 22.78 -37.90 4.48
CA GLU A 201 24.00 -38.06 5.30
C GLU A 201 23.81 -39.18 6.33
#